data_AF-A0AAV9E4S0-F1
#
_entry.id   AF-A0AAV9E4S0-F1
#
_cell.length_a   1.000
_cell.length_b   1.000
_cell.length_c   1.000
_cell.angle_alpha   90.00
_cell.angle_beta   90.00
_cell.angle_gamma   90.00
#
_symmetry.space_group_name_H-M   'P 1'
#
loop_
_entity.id
_entity.type
_entity.pdbx_description
1 polymer ?
#
loop_
_entity_poly.entity_id
_entity_poly.type
_entity_poly.pdbx_seq_one_letter_code
_entity_poly.pdbx_strand_id
1 'polypeptide(L)'
;MYPRLISVARRCKPPKSYTSASVAVRSLSSSPTPPQTLDRDPSTPRPKTLADLRRRLESESPALSDFVRLRESEEYSVAVGSKKNPLRKPKWMKETIPGGSKYAKIKAKLRELKLHTVCEEAKCPNLGECWSGGETGTATATIMILGDTCTRGCRFCNVKTSRTPPPPDPNEPTNVAEAIASWGLEYVVITSVDRDDLPDQGSGHFAETVHKLKTLKPDILIESLVPDFRGDSSCVEKVATSGLDVFAHNIETVEELQSMVRDRRANFKQSIEVLKWRKIMPQQGLLRRRR
;
A
#
# COMPACT_ATOMS: atom_id res chain seq x y z
N MET A 1 58.66 -9.95 -38.96
CA MET A 1 58.31 -10.95 -37.93
C MET A 1 56.80 -11.18 -37.97
N TYR A 2 56.36 -12.26 -38.63
CA TYR A 2 55.04 -12.91 -38.43
C TYR A 2 55.05 -13.62 -37.06
N PRO A 3 53.93 -13.83 -36.34
CA PRO A 3 53.04 -14.95 -36.70
C PRO A 3 51.54 -14.94 -36.27
N ARG A 4 50.76 -15.71 -37.05
CA ARG A 4 49.72 -16.71 -36.69
C ARG A 4 48.35 -16.28 -36.12
N LEU A 5 47.39 -16.25 -37.03
CA LEU A 5 45.98 -16.62 -36.82
C LEU A 5 45.86 -18.11 -36.43
N ILE A 6 45.15 -18.42 -35.34
CA ILE A 6 44.69 -19.77 -35.00
C ILE A 6 43.17 -19.75 -34.91
N SER A 7 42.55 -20.46 -35.85
CA SER A 7 41.15 -20.88 -35.87
C SER A 7 40.89 -21.92 -34.78
N VAL A 8 39.84 -21.73 -33.98
CA VAL A 8 39.27 -22.79 -33.13
C VAL A 8 37.79 -22.94 -33.45
N ALA A 9 37.50 -23.86 -34.36
CA ALA A 9 36.18 -24.40 -34.59
C ALA A 9 35.70 -25.15 -33.33
N ARG A 10 34.62 -24.67 -32.69
CA ARG A 10 33.91 -25.43 -31.65
C ARG A 10 32.92 -26.38 -32.31
N ARG A 11 33.17 -27.68 -32.12
CA ARG A 11 32.32 -28.80 -32.53
C ARG A 11 30.94 -28.71 -31.85
N CYS A 12 29.87 -28.73 -32.66
CA CYS A 12 28.51 -28.98 -32.20
C CYS A 12 28.39 -30.41 -31.64
N LYS A 13 27.86 -30.55 -30.41
CA LYS A 13 27.43 -31.84 -29.86
C LYS A 13 26.01 -32.15 -30.35
N PRO A 14 25.68 -33.40 -30.72
CA PRO A 14 24.33 -33.78 -31.10
C PRO A 14 23.39 -33.80 -29.88
N PRO A 15 22.08 -33.58 -30.08
CA PRO A 15 21.10 -33.59 -28.99
C PRO A 15 20.86 -35.01 -28.47
N LYS A 16 20.74 -35.14 -27.14
CA LYS A 16 20.34 -36.38 -26.47
C LYS A 16 18.86 -36.64 -26.74
N SER A 17 18.56 -37.80 -27.29
CA SER A 17 17.21 -38.36 -27.41
C SER A 17 16.66 -38.64 -26.01
N TYR A 18 15.56 -37.97 -25.64
CA TYR A 18 14.76 -38.34 -24.48
C TYR A 18 13.55 -39.13 -24.99
N THR A 19 13.43 -40.35 -24.49
CA THR A 19 12.30 -41.24 -24.68
C THR A 19 11.03 -40.62 -24.09
N SER A 20 9.98 -40.54 -24.90
CA SER A 20 8.64 -40.09 -24.50
C SER A 20 8.01 -41.11 -23.56
N ALA A 21 7.84 -40.76 -22.29
CA ALA A 21 6.92 -41.49 -21.42
C ALA A 21 5.50 -40.99 -21.72
N SER A 22 4.63 -41.88 -22.19
CA SER A 22 3.21 -41.63 -22.41
C SER A 22 2.51 -41.50 -21.05
N VAL A 23 2.29 -40.26 -20.61
CA VAL A 23 1.38 -39.97 -19.50
C VAL A 23 -0.02 -39.89 -20.10
N ALA A 24 -0.88 -40.81 -19.69
CA ALA A 24 -2.28 -40.86 -20.08
C ALA A 24 -2.98 -39.54 -19.71
N VAL A 25 -3.41 -38.79 -20.73
CA VAL A 25 -4.25 -37.61 -20.56
C VAL A 25 -5.66 -38.11 -20.21
N ARG A 26 -6.00 -38.11 -18.92
CA ARG A 26 -7.40 -38.17 -18.51
C ARG A 26 -8.01 -36.80 -18.82
N SER A 27 -8.84 -36.77 -19.85
CA SER A 27 -9.72 -35.64 -20.15
C SER A 27 -10.72 -35.50 -18.99
N LEU A 28 -10.48 -34.55 -18.10
CA LEU A 28 -11.47 -34.08 -17.13
C LEU A 28 -12.07 -32.80 -17.68
N SER A 29 -13.11 -32.99 -18.49
CA SER A 29 -14.13 -31.99 -18.75
C SER A 29 -14.78 -31.60 -17.42
N SER A 30 -14.29 -30.52 -16.82
CA SER A 30 -15.10 -29.72 -15.89
C SER A 30 -15.14 -28.32 -16.50
N SER A 31 -16.23 -28.03 -17.20
CA SER A 31 -16.56 -26.65 -17.53
C SER A 31 -16.64 -25.90 -16.21
N PRO A 32 -15.81 -24.88 -15.95
CA PRO A 32 -16.01 -24.05 -14.78
C PRO A 32 -17.34 -23.34 -15.00
N THR A 33 -18.34 -23.67 -14.19
CA THR A 33 -19.53 -22.83 -14.09
C THR A 33 -18.99 -21.43 -13.76
N PRO A 34 -19.31 -20.40 -14.56
CA PRO A 34 -18.84 -19.05 -14.27
C PRO A 34 -19.27 -18.72 -12.83
N PRO A 35 -18.43 -18.02 -12.05
CA PRO A 35 -18.87 -17.53 -10.74
C PRO A 35 -20.15 -16.78 -11.00
N GLN A 36 -21.24 -17.23 -10.39
CA GLN A 36 -22.52 -16.54 -10.50
C GLN A 36 -22.21 -15.10 -10.10
N THR A 37 -22.24 -14.22 -11.11
CA THR A 37 -22.51 -12.83 -10.87
C THR A 37 -23.71 -12.85 -9.95
N LEU A 38 -23.60 -12.21 -8.77
CA LEU A 38 -24.77 -11.84 -8.02
C LEU A 38 -25.51 -10.82 -8.89
N ASP A 39 -26.14 -11.32 -9.95
CA ASP A 39 -27.06 -10.61 -10.79
C ASP A 39 -28.23 -10.34 -9.86
N ARG A 40 -28.19 -9.14 -9.30
CA ARG A 40 -29.25 -8.58 -8.49
C ARG A 40 -30.53 -8.70 -9.29
N ASP A 41 -31.43 -9.58 -8.86
CA ASP A 41 -32.78 -9.63 -9.37
C ASP A 41 -33.39 -8.22 -9.20
N PRO A 42 -33.77 -7.53 -10.29
CA PRO A 42 -34.35 -6.19 -10.23
C PRO A 42 -35.63 -6.13 -9.39
N SER A 43 -36.25 -7.29 -9.11
CA SER A 43 -37.49 -7.42 -8.35
C SER A 43 -37.30 -7.39 -6.83
N THR A 44 -36.07 -7.53 -6.30
CA THR A 44 -35.87 -7.56 -4.84
C THR A 44 -35.95 -6.15 -4.23
N PRO A 45 -36.88 -5.88 -3.29
CA PRO A 45 -37.00 -4.57 -2.67
C PRO A 45 -35.71 -4.14 -1.97
N ARG A 46 -35.26 -2.91 -2.19
CA ARG A 46 -34.11 -2.35 -1.46
C ARG A 46 -34.47 -2.28 0.03
N PRO A 47 -33.62 -2.76 0.96
CA PRO A 47 -33.93 -2.71 2.38
C PRO A 47 -34.16 -1.24 2.80
N LYS A 48 -35.34 -0.98 3.37
CA LYS A 48 -35.78 0.37 3.77
C LYS A 48 -35.32 0.73 5.19
N THR A 49 -35.00 -0.28 5.99
CA THR A 49 -34.50 -0.11 7.36
C THR A 49 -33.23 -0.92 7.60
N LEU A 50 -32.48 -0.53 8.63
CA LEU A 50 -31.25 -1.22 9.06
C LEU A 50 -31.54 -2.64 9.58
N ALA A 51 -32.74 -2.86 10.16
CA ALA A 51 -33.19 -4.18 10.57
C ALA A 51 -33.44 -5.10 9.36
N ASP A 52 -34.00 -4.57 8.27
CA ASP A 52 -34.22 -5.34 7.04
C ASP A 52 -32.89 -5.69 6.36
N LEU A 53 -31.93 -4.76 6.36
CA LEU A 53 -30.59 -5.02 5.85
C LEU A 53 -29.89 -6.12 6.67
N ARG A 54 -29.98 -6.07 8.01
CA ARG A 54 -29.40 -7.10 8.88
C ARG A 54 -30.00 -8.49 8.63
N ARG A 55 -31.33 -8.57 8.58
CA ARG A 55 -32.06 -9.84 8.34
C ARG A 55 -31.72 -10.43 6.98
N ARG A 56 -31.58 -9.57 5.97
CA ARG A 56 -31.16 -9.96 4.62
C ARG A 56 -29.70 -10.43 4.58
N LEU A 57 -28.79 -9.70 5.23
CA LEU A 57 -27.39 -10.10 5.33
C LEU A 57 -27.26 -11.41 6.12
N GLU A 58 -28.06 -11.64 7.16
CA GLU A 58 -28.10 -12.93 7.87
C GLU A 58 -28.57 -14.09 6.99
N SER A 59 -29.48 -13.85 6.03
CA SER A 59 -29.94 -14.89 5.10
C SER A 59 -29.05 -15.09 3.87
N GLU A 60 -28.36 -14.04 3.41
CA GLU A 60 -27.57 -14.06 2.17
C GLU A 60 -26.07 -14.20 2.41
N SER A 61 -25.58 -13.89 3.61
CA SER A 61 -24.14 -13.98 3.90
C SER A 61 -23.77 -15.44 4.23
N PRO A 62 -22.66 -15.95 3.68
CA PRO A 62 -22.15 -17.25 4.05
C PRO A 62 -21.85 -17.31 5.55
N ALA A 63 -22.23 -18.39 6.20
CA ALA A 63 -21.91 -18.63 7.60
C ALA A 63 -20.45 -19.07 7.75
N LEU A 64 -19.87 -18.90 8.94
CA LEU A 64 -18.50 -19.35 9.23
C LEU A 64 -18.32 -20.86 8.91
N SER A 65 -19.35 -21.66 9.11
CA SER A 65 -19.38 -23.10 8.77
C SER A 65 -19.19 -23.37 7.27
N ASP A 66 -19.66 -22.47 6.41
CA ASP A 66 -19.53 -22.62 4.97
C ASP A 66 -18.07 -22.47 4.54
N PHE A 67 -17.33 -21.56 5.20
CA PHE A 67 -15.89 -21.39 5.00
C PHE A 67 -15.05 -22.53 5.60
N VAL A 68 -15.50 -23.12 6.72
CA VAL A 68 -14.82 -24.28 7.33
C VAL A 68 -14.96 -25.51 6.45
N ARG A 69 -16.15 -25.77 5.88
CA ARG A 69 -16.37 -26.87 4.92
C ARG A 69 -15.56 -26.70 3.64
N LEU A 70 -15.44 -25.46 3.14
CA LEU A 70 -14.58 -25.12 2.00
C LEU A 70 -13.08 -25.37 2.24
N ARG A 71 -12.66 -25.58 3.49
CA ARG A 71 -11.28 -25.96 3.84
C ARG A 71 -11.03 -27.46 3.71
N GLU A 72 -12.09 -28.27 3.83
CA GLU A 72 -12.05 -29.74 3.74
C GLU A 72 -12.17 -30.23 2.29
N SER A 73 -12.92 -29.49 1.46
CA SER A 73 -12.87 -29.63 0.00
C SER A 73 -11.74 -28.76 -0.55
N GLU A 74 -10.77 -29.30 -1.30
CA GLU A 74 -9.67 -28.53 -1.93
C GLU A 74 -10.12 -27.44 -2.93
N GLU A 75 -11.42 -27.14 -3.04
CA GLU A 75 -12.05 -26.26 -4.03
C GLU A 75 -11.78 -24.76 -3.82
N TYR A 76 -11.46 -24.30 -2.60
CA TYR A 76 -11.22 -22.86 -2.35
C TYR A 76 -9.76 -22.42 -2.57
N SER A 77 -8.94 -23.22 -3.27
CA SER A 77 -7.60 -22.77 -3.65
C SER A 77 -7.65 -22.01 -4.97
N VAL A 78 -7.73 -20.67 -4.89
CA VAL A 78 -7.45 -19.82 -6.05
C VAL A 78 -6.01 -20.10 -6.47
N ALA A 79 -5.82 -20.64 -7.67
CA ALA A 79 -4.48 -20.85 -8.22
C ALA A 79 -3.69 -19.53 -8.10
N VAL A 80 -2.51 -19.59 -7.50
CA VAL A 80 -1.65 -18.41 -7.34
C VAL A 80 -0.63 -18.40 -8.47
N GLY A 81 -0.54 -17.29 -9.19
CA GLY A 81 0.44 -17.14 -10.27
C GLY A 81 1.87 -17.17 -9.74
N SER A 82 2.79 -17.71 -10.53
CA SER A 82 4.22 -17.62 -10.21
C SER A 82 4.84 -16.36 -10.82
N LYS A 83 6.02 -15.96 -10.36
CA LYS A 83 6.74 -14.80 -10.94
C LYS A 83 7.04 -14.98 -12.44
N LYS A 84 7.20 -16.23 -12.92
CA LYS A 84 7.43 -16.55 -14.34
C LYS A 84 6.14 -16.60 -15.15
N ASN A 85 5.04 -17.03 -14.52
CA ASN A 85 3.71 -17.13 -15.12
C ASN A 85 2.70 -16.38 -14.25
N PRO A 86 2.67 -15.04 -14.30
CA PRO A 86 1.72 -14.25 -13.52
C PRO A 86 0.31 -14.46 -14.04
N LEU A 87 -0.65 -14.61 -13.12
CA LEU A 87 -2.06 -14.67 -13.49
C LEU A 87 -2.54 -13.28 -13.92
N ARG A 88 -3.42 -13.26 -14.93
CA ARG A 88 -4.04 -12.02 -15.39
C ARG A 88 -4.95 -11.49 -14.29
N LYS A 89 -4.82 -10.20 -13.97
CA LYS A 89 -5.74 -9.53 -13.03
C LYS A 89 -7.19 -9.70 -13.49
N PRO A 90 -8.12 -10.07 -12.59
CA PRO A 90 -9.55 -10.12 -12.89
C PRO A 90 -10.05 -8.79 -13.47
N LYS A 91 -11.10 -8.83 -14.31
CA LYS A 91 -11.63 -7.63 -14.98
C LYS A 91 -12.07 -6.55 -13.99
N TRP A 92 -12.67 -6.94 -12.87
CA TRP A 92 -13.16 -6.03 -11.82
C TRP A 92 -12.04 -5.33 -11.03
N MET A 93 -10.78 -5.77 -11.14
CA MET A 93 -9.62 -5.15 -10.47
C MET A 93 -8.85 -4.20 -11.41
N LYS A 94 -9.46 -3.79 -12.52
CA LYS A 94 -8.83 -2.94 -13.52
C LYS A 94 -9.49 -1.58 -13.52
N GLU A 95 -8.66 -0.56 -13.42
CA GLU A 95 -9.07 0.83 -13.51
C GLU A 95 -8.55 1.50 -14.77
N THR A 96 -9.25 2.55 -15.18
CA THR A 96 -8.82 3.41 -16.28
C THR A 96 -7.65 4.30 -15.86
N ILE A 97 -6.72 4.55 -16.79
CA ILE A 97 -5.56 5.39 -16.52
C ILE A 97 -6.04 6.83 -16.25
N PRO A 98 -5.57 7.43 -15.15
CA PRO A 98 -6.04 8.75 -14.75
C PRO A 98 -5.60 9.86 -15.72
N GLY A 99 -6.50 10.83 -15.95
CA GLY A 99 -6.29 12.01 -16.77
C GLY A 99 -7.01 13.24 -16.20
N GLY A 100 -6.72 14.44 -16.72
CA GLY A 100 -7.39 15.69 -16.34
C GLY A 100 -6.43 16.82 -15.93
N SER A 101 -6.95 18.05 -15.92
CA SER A 101 -6.16 19.27 -15.66
C SER A 101 -5.64 19.35 -14.22
N LYS A 102 -6.43 18.92 -13.23
CA LYS A 102 -6.02 18.92 -11.80
C LYS A 102 -4.92 17.89 -11.52
N TYR A 103 -5.01 16.70 -12.11
CA TYR A 103 -3.95 15.70 -12.09
C TYR A 103 -2.64 16.26 -12.68
N ALA A 104 -2.70 16.89 -13.85
CA ALA A 104 -1.51 17.48 -14.48
C ALA A 104 -0.87 18.59 -13.64
N LYS A 105 -1.68 19.42 -12.98
CA LYS A 105 -1.20 20.48 -12.07
C LYS A 105 -0.45 19.91 -10.87
N ILE A 106 -1.04 18.94 -10.15
CA ILE A 106 -0.40 18.31 -8.98
C ILE A 106 0.88 17.61 -9.43
N LYS A 107 0.85 16.88 -10.55
CA LYS A 107 2.03 16.21 -11.11
C LYS A 107 3.17 17.19 -11.44
N ALA A 108 2.85 18.33 -12.04
CA ALA A 108 3.85 19.35 -12.36
C ALA A 108 4.48 19.92 -11.09
N LYS A 109 3.67 20.19 -10.07
CA LYS A 109 4.13 20.73 -8.78
C LYS A 109 5.01 19.74 -8.01
N LEU A 110 4.65 18.46 -7.98
CA LEU A 110 5.48 17.42 -7.36
C LEU A 110 6.88 17.35 -7.98
N ARG A 111 6.97 17.45 -9.31
CA ARG A 111 8.25 17.46 -10.04
C ARG A 111 9.06 18.72 -9.80
N GLU A 112 8.41 19.89 -9.80
CA GLU A 112 9.03 21.19 -9.52
C GLU A 112 9.72 21.19 -8.14
N LEU A 113 9.03 20.64 -7.14
CA LEU A 113 9.47 20.63 -5.74
C LEU A 113 10.26 19.36 -5.37
N LYS A 114 10.53 18.48 -6.34
CA LYS A 114 11.24 17.19 -6.16
C LYS A 114 10.67 16.34 -5.02
N LEU A 115 9.34 16.36 -4.86
CA LEU A 115 8.65 15.61 -3.82
C LEU A 115 8.31 14.21 -4.30
N HIS A 116 8.35 13.26 -3.37
CA HIS A 116 7.96 11.88 -3.63
C HIS A 116 6.52 11.62 -3.15
N THR A 117 5.79 10.78 -3.86
CA THR A 117 4.43 10.35 -3.46
C THR A 117 4.32 8.84 -3.52
N VAL A 118 3.61 8.25 -2.56
CA VAL A 118 3.26 6.83 -2.63
C VAL A 118 2.42 6.56 -3.87
N CYS A 119 1.59 7.53 -4.28
CA CYS A 119 0.76 7.42 -5.46
C CYS A 119 1.58 7.08 -6.72
N GLU A 120 2.71 7.74 -6.94
CA GLU A 120 3.59 7.49 -8.09
C GLU A 120 4.54 6.30 -7.84
N GLU A 121 5.20 6.24 -6.69
CA GLU A 121 6.20 5.20 -6.40
C GLU A 121 5.57 3.79 -6.28
N ALA A 122 4.35 3.69 -5.73
CA ALA A 122 3.63 2.43 -5.61
C ALA A 122 2.74 2.11 -6.83
N LYS A 123 2.74 2.96 -7.87
CA LYS A 123 1.90 2.80 -9.09
C LYS A 123 0.41 2.63 -8.74
N CYS A 124 -0.09 3.53 -7.89
CA CYS A 124 -1.45 3.45 -7.37
C CYS A 124 -2.48 3.56 -8.50
N PRO A 125 -3.43 2.60 -8.64
CA PRO A 125 -4.48 2.68 -9.64
C PRO A 125 -5.49 3.81 -9.35
N ASN A 126 -5.62 4.24 -8.09
CA ASN A 126 -6.62 5.21 -7.64
C ASN A 126 -6.15 6.68 -7.78
N LEU A 127 -4.98 6.90 -8.38
CA LEU A 127 -4.32 8.20 -8.40
C LEU A 127 -5.20 9.32 -9.00
N GLY A 128 -5.97 9.01 -10.06
CA GLY A 128 -6.86 9.99 -10.70
C GLY A 128 -8.00 10.42 -9.81
N GLU A 129 -8.65 9.46 -9.15
CA GLU A 129 -9.75 9.73 -8.23
C GLU A 129 -9.26 10.60 -7.07
N CYS A 130 -8.18 10.20 -6.39
CA CYS A 130 -7.64 10.93 -5.25
C CYS A 130 -7.27 12.39 -5.61
N TRP A 131 -6.55 12.60 -6.70
CA TRP A 131 -6.03 13.93 -7.05
C TRP A 131 -7.09 14.85 -7.67
N SER A 132 -8.08 14.28 -8.36
CA SER A 132 -9.21 15.05 -8.89
C SER A 132 -10.23 15.40 -7.80
N GLY A 133 -10.38 14.52 -6.80
CA GLY A 133 -11.43 14.54 -5.78
C GLY A 133 -12.61 13.62 -6.10
N GLY A 134 -12.54 12.87 -7.21
CA GLY A 134 -13.57 11.94 -7.64
C GLY A 134 -14.96 12.58 -7.73
N GLU A 135 -15.99 11.79 -7.46
CA GLU A 135 -17.39 12.26 -7.35
C GLU A 135 -17.63 13.07 -6.06
N THR A 136 -16.79 12.87 -5.04
CA THR A 136 -16.92 13.47 -3.71
C THR A 136 -16.43 14.92 -3.62
N GLY A 137 -15.68 15.40 -4.62
CA GLY A 137 -15.11 16.75 -4.67
C GLY A 137 -13.86 16.97 -3.81
N THR A 138 -13.67 16.19 -2.74
CA THR A 138 -12.51 16.30 -1.84
C THR A 138 -11.27 15.65 -2.46
N ALA A 139 -10.31 16.47 -2.89
CA ALA A 139 -9.02 15.97 -3.36
C ALA A 139 -8.07 15.66 -2.20
N THR A 140 -7.30 14.59 -2.38
CA THR A 140 -6.29 14.14 -1.43
C THR A 140 -5.03 13.66 -2.14
N ALA A 141 -3.91 13.73 -1.44
CA ALA A 141 -2.64 13.18 -1.88
C ALA A 141 -1.92 12.52 -0.71
N THR A 142 -1.19 11.45 -1.01
CA THR A 142 -0.30 10.78 -0.05
C THR A 142 1.14 11.15 -0.37
N ILE A 143 1.73 12.00 0.47
CA ILE A 143 3.09 12.50 0.31
C ILE A 143 4.05 11.63 1.10
N MET A 144 5.11 11.20 0.42
CA MET A 144 6.15 10.37 1.01
C MET A 144 7.38 11.24 1.29
N ILE A 145 7.65 11.46 2.57
CA ILE A 145 8.83 12.19 3.06
C ILE A 145 10.00 11.23 3.32
N LEU A 146 11.19 11.77 3.55
CA LEU A 146 12.45 11.05 3.79
C LEU A 146 12.97 10.28 2.57
N GLY A 147 12.55 10.71 1.37
CA GLY A 147 12.97 10.17 0.08
C GLY A 147 12.16 8.98 -0.43
N ASP A 148 12.65 8.36 -1.51
CA ASP A 148 12.02 7.24 -2.23
C ASP A 148 12.64 5.87 -1.96
N THR A 149 13.61 5.81 -1.04
CA THR A 149 14.45 4.64 -0.82
C THR A 149 14.43 4.25 0.65
N CYS A 150 13.88 3.08 0.93
CA CYS A 150 13.65 2.53 2.26
C CYS A 150 14.84 1.70 2.77
N THR A 151 15.12 1.75 4.09
CA THR A 151 16.10 0.87 4.73
C THR A 151 15.61 -0.57 4.90
N ARG A 152 14.33 -0.82 4.61
CA ARG A 152 13.63 -2.11 4.77
C ARG A 152 13.13 -2.66 3.44
N GLY A 153 13.03 -3.98 3.38
CA GLY A 153 12.62 -4.73 2.18
C GLY A 153 11.38 -5.58 2.39
N CYS A 154 10.23 -4.94 2.61
CA CYS A 154 8.94 -5.62 2.64
C CYS A 154 8.62 -6.22 1.27
N ARG A 155 8.19 -7.49 1.23
CA ARG A 155 8.04 -8.25 -0.04
C ARG A 155 6.88 -7.80 -0.91
N PHE A 156 5.91 -7.10 -0.33
CA PHE A 156 4.76 -6.54 -1.02
C PHE A 156 4.99 -5.08 -1.47
N CYS A 157 6.02 -4.41 -0.94
CA CYS A 157 6.25 -3.00 -1.17
C CYS A 157 7.01 -2.77 -2.48
N ASN A 158 6.60 -1.77 -3.25
CA ASN A 158 7.23 -1.42 -4.53
C ASN A 158 8.27 -0.28 -4.40
N VAL A 159 8.46 0.26 -3.20
CA VAL A 159 9.44 1.32 -2.91
C VAL A 159 10.86 0.77 -3.04
N LYS A 160 11.81 1.60 -3.49
CA LYS A 160 13.22 1.21 -3.64
C LYS A 160 13.81 0.88 -2.28
N THR A 161 14.81 0.01 -2.24
CA THR A 161 15.44 -0.41 -0.98
C THR A 161 16.95 -0.23 -1.04
N SER A 162 17.53 0.40 -0.01
CA SER A 162 18.98 0.51 0.17
C SER A 162 19.33 0.46 1.65
N ARG A 163 20.46 -0.16 2.00
CA ARG A 163 20.97 -0.11 3.39
C ARG A 163 21.50 1.26 3.77
N THR A 164 21.90 2.06 2.78
CA THR A 164 22.47 3.39 2.93
C THR A 164 21.73 4.31 1.96
N PRO A 165 20.48 4.71 2.26
CA PRO A 165 19.78 5.69 1.45
C PRO A 165 20.49 7.05 1.55
N PRO A 166 20.25 7.98 0.60
CA PRO A 166 20.75 9.34 0.70
C PRO A 166 20.29 10.03 2.01
N PRO A 167 21.07 10.99 2.54
CA PRO A 167 20.62 11.79 3.66
C PRO A 167 19.31 12.52 3.30
N PRO A 168 18.35 12.66 4.24
CA PRO A 168 17.15 13.47 3.99
C PRO A 168 17.55 14.93 3.74
N ASP A 169 16.78 15.63 2.90
CA ASP A 169 16.92 17.07 2.73
C ASP A 169 16.40 17.80 3.98
N PRO A 170 17.23 18.58 4.70
CA PRO A 170 16.78 19.31 5.88
C PRO A 170 15.64 20.32 5.59
N ASN A 171 15.50 20.76 4.35
CA ASN A 171 14.44 21.69 3.95
C ASN A 171 13.16 20.99 3.47
N GLU A 172 13.16 19.65 3.33
CA GLU A 172 11.99 18.87 2.91
C GLU A 172 10.72 19.20 3.72
N PRO A 173 10.75 19.35 5.07
CA PRO A 173 9.54 19.68 5.83
C PRO A 173 8.92 21.02 5.42
N THR A 174 9.75 22.03 5.15
CA THR A 174 9.30 23.35 4.70
C THR A 174 8.74 23.26 3.28
N ASN A 175 9.50 22.64 2.37
CA ASN A 175 9.13 22.51 0.97
C ASN A 175 7.81 21.74 0.81
N VAL A 176 7.64 20.64 1.56
CA VAL A 176 6.41 19.83 1.59
C VAL A 176 5.23 20.63 2.12
N ALA A 177 5.41 21.35 3.24
CA ALA A 177 4.34 22.14 3.84
C ALA A 177 3.87 23.27 2.91
N GLU A 178 4.80 24.01 2.29
CA GLU A 178 4.49 25.05 1.31
C GLU A 178 3.80 24.48 0.07
N ALA A 179 4.28 23.32 -0.42
CA ALA A 179 3.67 22.61 -1.54
C ALA A 179 2.20 22.30 -1.27
N ILE A 180 1.92 21.60 -0.16
CA ILE A 180 0.58 21.13 0.20
C ILE A 180 -0.35 22.33 0.44
N ALA A 181 0.14 23.39 1.11
CA ALA A 181 -0.64 24.61 1.33
C ALA A 181 -1.09 25.24 0.00
N SER A 182 -0.24 25.21 -1.04
CA SER A 182 -0.54 25.76 -2.36
C SER A 182 -1.54 24.93 -3.19
N TRP A 183 -1.73 23.65 -2.87
CA TRP A 183 -2.54 22.72 -3.70
C TRP A 183 -4.04 22.78 -3.42
N GLY A 184 -4.46 23.50 -2.37
CA GLY A 184 -5.87 23.60 -2.00
C GLY A 184 -6.48 22.27 -1.54
N LEU A 185 -5.67 21.33 -1.04
CA LEU A 185 -6.15 20.07 -0.48
C LEU A 185 -6.79 20.29 0.89
N GLU A 186 -7.92 19.64 1.15
CA GLU A 186 -8.59 19.67 2.46
C GLU A 186 -8.05 18.60 3.39
N TYR A 187 -7.59 17.48 2.82
CA TYR A 187 -7.10 16.32 3.54
C TYR A 187 -5.83 15.78 2.89
N VAL A 188 -4.78 15.60 3.68
CA VAL A 188 -3.50 15.05 3.22
C VAL A 188 -3.05 13.89 4.08
N VAL A 189 -2.48 12.87 3.44
CA VAL A 189 -1.79 11.79 4.12
C VAL A 189 -0.29 12.03 3.98
N ILE A 190 0.42 12.10 5.10
CA ILE A 190 1.89 12.10 5.14
C ILE A 190 2.31 10.69 5.54
N THR A 191 3.30 10.15 4.85
CA THR A 191 3.92 8.87 5.17
C THR A 191 5.41 8.97 4.90
N SER A 192 6.20 8.01 5.38
CA SER A 192 7.62 7.95 5.07
C SER A 192 8.06 6.55 4.69
N VAL A 193 9.25 6.46 4.13
CA VAL A 193 10.03 5.21 4.14
C VAL A 193 10.56 4.93 5.55
N ASP A 194 10.95 3.68 5.84
CA ASP A 194 11.72 3.39 7.05
C ASP A 194 13.14 3.95 6.90
N ARG A 195 13.60 4.65 7.95
CA ARG A 195 14.93 5.26 8.06
C ARG A 195 15.67 4.74 9.29
N ASP A 196 15.93 3.44 9.32
CA ASP A 196 16.66 2.81 10.43
C ASP A 196 18.11 3.33 10.59
N ASP A 197 18.61 4.05 9.58
CA ASP A 197 19.91 4.72 9.56
C ASP A 197 19.93 6.02 10.39
N LEU A 198 18.77 6.62 10.65
CA LEU A 198 18.64 7.83 11.46
C LEU A 198 18.48 7.49 12.95
N PRO A 199 19.07 8.29 13.87
CA PRO A 199 18.98 8.04 15.30
C PRO A 199 17.53 8.10 15.82
N ASP A 200 16.73 9.02 15.30
CA ASP A 200 15.32 9.19 15.65
C ASP A 200 14.36 8.55 14.64
N GLN A 201 14.90 7.76 13.70
CA GLN A 201 14.16 7.02 12.68
C GLN A 201 13.26 7.89 11.79
N GLY A 202 13.55 9.21 11.70
CA GLY A 202 12.77 10.15 10.93
C GLY A 202 11.56 10.76 11.66
N SER A 203 11.32 10.40 12.92
CA SER A 203 10.19 10.92 13.71
C SER A 203 10.19 12.45 13.83
N GLY A 204 11.36 13.08 13.98
CA GLY A 204 11.49 14.53 14.06
C GLY A 204 11.11 15.22 12.76
N HIS A 205 11.57 14.67 11.64
CA HIS A 205 11.25 15.17 10.30
C HIS A 205 9.75 15.09 10.00
N PHE A 206 9.11 14.00 10.46
CA PHE A 206 7.66 13.82 10.38
C PHE A 206 6.93 14.90 11.18
N ALA A 207 7.30 15.08 12.46
CA ALA A 207 6.68 16.06 13.34
C ALA A 207 6.87 17.50 12.85
N GLU A 208 8.06 17.82 12.32
CA GLU A 208 8.35 19.14 11.76
C GLU A 208 7.48 19.44 10.53
N THR A 209 7.32 18.47 9.63
CA THR A 209 6.45 18.61 8.45
C THR A 209 5.01 18.90 8.87
N VAL A 210 4.47 18.15 9.82
CA VAL A 210 3.11 18.35 10.34
C VAL A 210 2.96 19.73 10.98
N HIS A 211 3.92 20.13 11.82
CA HIS A 211 3.87 21.41 12.51
C HIS A 211 3.92 22.60 11.54
N LYS A 212 4.82 22.58 10.55
CA LYS A 212 4.91 23.61 9.51
C LYS A 212 3.63 23.68 8.69
N LEU A 213 3.06 22.53 8.32
CA LEU A 213 1.84 22.49 7.55
C LEU A 213 0.64 23.03 8.35
N LYS A 214 0.48 22.68 9.63
CA LYS A 214 -0.55 23.27 10.50
C LYS A 214 -0.35 24.77 10.73
N THR A 215 0.89 25.25 10.72
CA THR A 215 1.19 26.68 10.81
C THR A 215 0.75 27.43 9.55
N LEU A 216 1.03 26.88 8.37
CA LEU A 216 0.67 27.50 7.09
C LEU A 216 -0.83 27.35 6.78
N LYS A 217 -1.45 26.25 7.18
CA LYS A 217 -2.85 25.94 6.92
C LYS A 217 -3.48 25.24 8.13
N PRO A 218 -3.97 25.98 9.14
CA PRO A 218 -4.51 25.40 10.38
C PRO A 218 -5.69 24.44 10.16
N ASP A 219 -6.52 24.71 9.15
CA ASP A 219 -7.76 23.97 8.87
C ASP A 219 -7.55 22.68 8.06
N ILE A 220 -6.34 22.40 7.56
CA ILE A 220 -6.09 21.16 6.79
C ILE A 220 -6.12 19.96 7.73
N LEU A 221 -6.77 18.88 7.29
CA LEU A 221 -6.74 17.61 7.99
C LEU A 221 -5.51 16.80 7.57
N ILE A 222 -4.74 16.34 8.56
CA ILE A 222 -3.48 15.63 8.35
C ILE A 222 -3.59 14.23 8.96
N GLU A 223 -3.47 13.22 8.11
CA GLU A 223 -3.21 11.85 8.54
C GLU A 223 -1.72 11.54 8.43
N SER A 224 -1.14 10.98 9.48
CA SER A 224 0.24 10.49 9.50
C SER A 224 0.24 8.98 9.51
N LEU A 225 0.55 8.37 8.37
CA LEU A 225 0.83 6.94 8.26
C LEU A 225 2.30 6.69 8.59
N VAL A 226 2.57 6.23 9.81
CA VAL A 226 3.93 6.15 10.33
C VAL A 226 4.54 4.75 10.16
N PRO A 227 5.89 4.66 10.06
CA PRO A 227 6.59 3.40 10.25
C PRO A 227 6.46 2.92 11.71
N ASP A 228 6.99 1.73 12.00
CA ASP A 228 6.92 1.16 13.35
C ASP A 228 7.94 1.73 14.34
N PHE A 229 8.88 2.56 13.87
CA PHE A 229 9.99 3.12 14.63
C PHE A 229 10.75 2.08 15.49
N ARG A 230 10.85 0.83 15.03
CA ARG A 230 11.44 -0.28 15.81
C ARG A 230 10.83 -0.44 17.22
N GLY A 231 9.59 0.01 17.40
CA GLY A 231 8.89 0.00 18.69
C GLY A 231 9.34 1.09 19.69
N ASP A 232 10.09 2.10 19.25
CA ASP A 232 10.51 3.21 20.10
C ASP A 232 9.33 4.16 20.38
N SER A 233 8.88 4.16 21.64
CA SER A 233 7.76 4.98 22.09
C SER A 233 8.05 6.49 22.00
N SER A 234 9.31 6.91 22.12
CA SER A 234 9.68 8.33 22.03
C SER A 234 9.50 8.87 20.61
N CYS A 235 9.77 8.04 19.60
CA CYS A 235 9.50 8.37 18.21
C CYS A 235 7.99 8.47 17.95
N VAL A 236 7.21 7.52 18.49
CA VAL A 236 5.74 7.54 18.40
C VAL A 236 5.16 8.78 19.06
N GLU A 237 5.61 9.11 20.27
CA GLU A 237 5.19 10.29 21.02
C GLU A 237 5.43 11.56 20.22
N LYS A 238 6.65 11.74 19.71
CA LYS A 238 7.04 12.92 18.94
C LYS A 238 6.11 13.20 17.76
N VAL A 239 5.75 12.16 17.00
CA VAL A 239 4.80 12.31 15.89
C VAL A 239 3.38 12.49 16.40
N ALA A 240 2.94 11.72 17.39
CA ALA A 240 1.58 11.80 17.96
C ALA A 240 1.24 13.19 18.53
N THR A 241 2.23 13.93 19.03
CA THR A 241 2.06 15.27 19.59
C THR A 241 2.32 16.41 18.60
N SER A 242 2.55 16.11 17.31
CA SER A 242 2.89 17.11 16.29
C SER A 242 1.72 18.02 15.84
N GLY A 243 0.50 17.71 16.28
CA GLY A 243 -0.73 18.41 15.87
C GLY A 243 -1.47 17.75 14.70
N LEU A 244 -1.11 16.52 14.33
CA LEU A 244 -1.87 15.69 13.37
C LEU A 244 -3.31 15.42 13.84
N ASP A 245 -4.19 15.10 12.88
CA ASP A 245 -5.59 14.77 13.15
C ASP A 245 -5.80 13.25 13.24
N VAL A 246 -5.14 12.49 12.37
CA VAL A 246 -5.21 11.02 12.34
C VAL A 246 -3.80 10.42 12.41
N PHE A 247 -3.61 9.48 13.33
CA PHE A 247 -2.39 8.69 13.41
C PHE A 247 -2.70 7.27 12.93
N ALA A 248 -2.01 6.84 11.89
CA ALA A 248 -2.20 5.54 11.28
C ALA A 248 -0.89 4.74 11.31
N HIS A 249 -1.02 3.43 11.49
CA HIS A 249 0.08 2.49 11.32
C HIS A 249 -0.48 1.18 10.80
N ASN A 250 0.07 0.67 9.71
CA ASN A 250 -0.41 -0.56 9.11
C ASN A 250 0.30 -1.78 9.70
N ILE A 251 -0.49 -2.74 10.16
CA ILE A 251 -0.02 -4.07 10.56
C ILE A 251 0.18 -4.97 9.33
N GLU A 252 -0.53 -4.67 8.24
CA GLU A 252 -0.52 -5.29 6.90
C GLU A 252 -1.08 -6.72 6.79
N THR A 253 -0.71 -7.63 7.70
CA THR A 253 -1.12 -9.03 7.61
C THR A 253 -1.29 -9.67 8.99
N VAL A 254 -1.85 -10.88 9.03
CA VAL A 254 -1.98 -11.68 10.26
C VAL A 254 -0.63 -12.10 10.82
N GLU A 255 -0.57 -12.40 12.12
CA GLU A 255 0.67 -12.65 12.86
C GLU A 255 1.54 -13.75 12.22
N GLU A 256 0.90 -14.82 11.75
CA GLU A 256 1.55 -15.99 11.14
C GLU A 256 2.28 -15.67 9.83
N LEU A 257 1.85 -14.62 9.11
CA LEU A 257 2.39 -14.25 7.80
C LEU A 257 3.39 -13.08 7.86
N GLN A 258 3.55 -12.43 9.03
CA GLN A 258 4.36 -11.22 9.17
C GLN A 258 5.79 -11.38 8.64
N SER A 259 6.50 -12.44 9.06
CA SER A 259 7.90 -12.69 8.69
C SER A 259 8.09 -13.06 7.22
N MET A 260 7.03 -13.56 6.57
CA MET A 260 7.03 -13.89 5.14
C MET A 260 6.74 -12.67 4.27
N VAL A 261 5.90 -11.74 4.74
CA VAL A 261 5.39 -10.62 3.96
C VAL A 261 6.19 -9.34 4.19
N ARG A 262 6.51 -9.02 5.45
CA ARG A 262 7.20 -7.78 5.85
C ARG A 262 8.70 -8.03 6.04
N ASP A 263 9.46 -6.94 6.18
CA ASP A 263 10.87 -7.03 6.56
C ASP A 263 11.01 -7.70 7.93
N ARG A 264 12.05 -8.51 8.14
CA ARG A 264 12.32 -9.24 9.39
C ARG A 264 12.40 -8.36 10.66
N ARG A 265 12.60 -7.05 10.50
CA ARG A 265 12.62 -6.07 11.60
C ARG A 265 11.23 -5.62 12.04
N ALA A 266 10.22 -5.84 11.22
CA ALA A 266 8.82 -5.58 11.56
C ALA A 266 8.16 -6.86 12.10
N ASN A 267 7.29 -6.71 13.10
CA ASN A 267 6.52 -7.83 13.65
C ASN A 267 5.15 -7.37 14.18
N PHE A 268 4.23 -8.33 14.35
CA PHE A 268 2.85 -8.07 14.76
C PHE A 268 2.77 -7.30 16.08
N LYS A 269 3.44 -7.82 17.11
CA LYS A 269 3.41 -7.24 18.46
C LYS A 269 3.90 -5.80 18.45
N GLN A 270 5.03 -5.52 17.80
CA GLN A 270 5.58 -4.17 17.66
C GLN A 270 4.58 -3.21 17.00
N SER A 271 3.96 -3.63 15.88
CA SER A 271 2.94 -2.81 15.20
C SER A 271 1.71 -2.53 16.08
N ILE A 272 1.27 -3.52 16.87
CA ILE A 272 0.18 -3.35 17.83
C ILE A 272 0.58 -2.38 18.95
N GLU A 273 1.80 -2.50 19.48
CA GLU A 273 2.29 -1.61 20.54
C GLU A 273 2.38 -0.16 20.05
N VAL A 274 2.81 0.10 18.81
CA VAL A 274 2.79 1.46 18.22
C VAL A 274 1.40 2.09 18.27
N LEU A 275 0.36 1.35 17.90
CA LEU A 275 -1.03 1.81 17.97
C LEU A 275 -1.53 2.00 19.41
N LYS A 276 -1.09 1.15 20.35
CA LYS A 276 -1.41 1.30 21.78
C LYS A 276 -0.74 2.54 22.37
N TRP A 277 0.53 2.77 22.07
CA TRP A 277 1.27 3.96 22.49
C TRP A 277 0.54 5.22 22.04
N ARG A 278 0.12 5.29 20.76
CA ARG A 278 -0.67 6.42 20.28
C ARG A 278 -1.94 6.67 21.11
N LYS A 279 -2.66 5.62 21.51
CA LYS A 279 -3.93 5.75 22.26
C LYS A 279 -3.75 6.35 23.65
N ILE A 280 -2.61 6.11 24.29
CA ILE A 280 -2.36 6.63 25.65
C ILE A 280 -1.77 8.05 25.65
N MET A 281 -1.28 8.53 24.49
CA MET A 281 -0.74 9.88 24.36
C MET A 281 -1.83 10.95 24.33
N PRO A 282 -1.61 12.11 24.99
CA PRO A 282 -2.56 13.21 24.99
C PRO A 282 -2.81 13.73 23.56
N GLN A 283 -4.07 13.91 23.20
CA GLN A 283 -4.44 14.51 21.92
C GLN A 283 -4.35 16.03 22.05
N GLN A 284 -3.43 16.66 21.31
CA GLN A 284 -3.50 18.10 21.08
C GLN A 284 -4.47 18.36 19.91
N GLY A 285 -5.65 18.90 20.21
CA GLY A 285 -6.44 19.61 19.20
C GLY A 285 -7.55 18.88 18.42
N LEU A 286 -8.10 17.74 18.86
CA LEU A 286 -9.31 17.18 18.22
C LEU A 286 -10.48 16.97 19.19
N LEU A 287 -11.68 17.33 18.72
CA LEU A 287 -12.98 17.15 19.36
C LEU A 287 -13.05 15.80 20.11
N ARG A 288 -12.98 15.83 21.44
CA ARG A 288 -13.70 14.84 22.24
C ARG A 288 -15.18 15.00 21.89
N ARG A 289 -15.71 14.14 21.03
CA ARG A 289 -17.15 13.83 21.11
C ARG A 289 -17.34 13.22 22.50
N ARG A 290 -17.76 14.05 23.46
CA ARG A 290 -18.40 13.58 24.68
C ARG A 290 -19.62 12.78 24.23
N ARG A 291 -19.52 11.46 24.22
CA ARG A 291 -20.60 10.52 24.50
C ARG A 291 -20.00 9.27 25.10
#